data_AF-A0A7C4MMX1-F1
#
_entry.id   AF-A0A7C4MMX1-F1
#
_cell.length_a   1.000
_cell.length_b   1.000
_cell.length_c   1.000
_cell.angle_alpha   90.00
_cell.angle_beta   90.00
_cell.angle_gamma   90.00
#
_symmetry.space_group_name_H-M   'P 1'
#
loop_
_entity.id
_entity.type
_entity.pdbx_description
1 polymer ?
#
loop_
_entity_poly.entity_id
_entity_poly.type
_entity_poly.pdbx_seq_one_letter_code
_entity_poly.pdbx_strand_id
1 'polypeptide(L)' 'MKTRIEKITNEQVTIPLFIFRDRTLAGLECMTEYLHDVKKLSFHEIALLFNRDDRTIWTAYNRAKKKRGK' A
#
# COMPACT_ATOMS: atom_id res chain seq x y z
N MET A 1 20.31 1.98 -5.53
CA MET A 1 18.88 1.59 -5.58
C MET A 1 18.63 0.12 -5.29
N LYS A 2 19.45 -0.85 -5.74
CA LYS A 2 19.25 -2.29 -5.47
C LYS A 2 19.11 -2.68 -3.99
N THR A 3 19.89 -2.05 -3.11
CA THR A 3 19.96 -2.40 -1.67
C THR A 3 18.68 -2.14 -0.87
N ARG A 4 17.84 -1.18 -1.30
CA ARG A 4 16.61 -0.81 -0.58
C ARG A 4 15.45 -1.75 -0.92
N ILE A 5 15.42 -2.26 -2.15
CA ILE A 5 14.38 -3.18 -2.62
C ILE A 5 14.55 -4.57 -1.98
N GLU A 6 15.78 -5.11 -1.97
CA GLU A 6 16.10 -6.42 -1.37
C GLU A 6 15.83 -6.46 0.14
N LYS A 7 15.90 -5.30 0.80
CA LYS A 7 15.62 -5.15 2.24
C LYS A 7 14.11 -5.27 2.52
N ILE A 8 13.26 -4.68 1.68
CA ILE A 8 11.80 -4.66 1.86
C ILE A 8 11.21 -6.07 1.68
N THR A 9 11.73 -6.87 0.75
CA THR A 9 11.23 -8.23 0.52
C THR A 9 11.47 -9.20 1.69
N ASN A 10 12.42 -8.87 2.58
CA ASN A 10 12.72 -9.66 3.78
C ASN A 10 12.26 -8.98 5.08
N GLU A 11 11.63 -7.79 5.01
CA GLU A 11 11.13 -7.08 6.18
C GLU A 11 9.65 -7.38 6.43
N GLN A 12 9.33 -7.77 7.66
CA GLN A 12 7.94 -7.88 8.09
C GLN A 12 7.34 -6.49 8.25
N VAL A 13 6.37 -6.15 7.41
CA VAL A 13 5.65 -4.87 7.51
C VAL A 13 4.48 -5.02 8.46
N THR A 14 4.57 -4.35 9.61
CA THR A 14 3.46 -4.30 10.57
C THR A 14 2.39 -3.31 10.12
N ILE A 15 1.16 -3.80 10.00
CA ILE A 15 -0.01 -3.01 9.62
C ILE A 15 -0.93 -2.89 10.85
N PRO A 16 -1.25 -1.67 11.31
CA PRO A 16 -2.11 -1.53 12.47
C PRO A 16 -3.58 -1.81 12.09
N LEU A 17 -4.27 -2.64 12.87
CA LEU A 17 -5.62 -3.13 12.56
C LEU A 17 -6.67 -2.02 12.42
N PHE A 18 -6.43 -0.84 13.02
CA PHE A 18 -7.37 0.28 12.94
C PHE A 18 -7.56 0.82 11.52
N ILE A 19 -6.61 0.60 10.59
CA ILE A 19 -6.77 1.10 9.20
C ILE A 19 -7.94 0.43 8.48
N PHE A 20 -8.32 -0.76 8.93
CA PHE A 20 -9.45 -1.50 8.38
C PHE A 20 -10.78 -1.10 9.02
N ARG A 21 -10.80 -0.26 10.06
CA ARG A 21 -12.04 0.17 10.74
C ARG A 21 -13.02 0.81 9.75
N ASP A 22 -12.49 1.51 8.76
CA ASP A 22 -13.29 2.06 7.68
C ASP A 22 -13.68 0.97 6.67
N ARG A 23 -14.98 0.69 6.58
CA ARG A 23 -15.55 -0.32 5.67
C ARG A 23 -15.88 0.23 4.28
N THR A 24 -15.69 1.53 4.03
CA THR A 24 -15.85 2.12 2.68
C THR A 24 -14.74 1.66 1.73
N LEU A 25 -13.54 1.44 2.28
CA LEU A 25 -12.37 0.96 1.57
C LEU A 25 -12.27 -0.57 1.62
N ALA A 26 -11.85 -1.16 0.51
CA ALA A 26 -11.46 -2.56 0.47
C ALA A 26 -10.10 -2.77 1.16
N GLY A 27 -9.82 -3.99 1.60
CA GLY A 27 -8.58 -4.29 2.34
C GLY A 27 -7.30 -3.83 1.63
N LEU A 28 -7.19 -4.07 0.31
CA LEU A 28 -6.05 -3.60 -0.47
C LEU A 28 -5.99 -2.07 -0.55
N GLU A 29 -7.12 -1.39 -0.68
CA GLU A 29 -7.21 0.07 -0.72
C GLU A 29 -6.74 0.71 0.60
N CYS A 30 -7.18 0.16 1.74
CA CYS A 30 -6.71 0.57 3.07
C CYS A 30 -5.19 0.41 3.19
N MET A 31 -4.67 -0.76 2.80
CA MET A 31 -3.25 -1.07 2.93
C MET A 31 -2.40 -0.19 2.01
N THR A 32 -2.78 -0.04 0.74
CA THR A 32 -2.01 0.79 -0.21
C THR A 32 -2.05 2.26 0.18
N GLU A 33 -3.19 2.78 0.64
CA GLU A 33 -3.30 4.14 1.18
C GLU A 33 -2.35 4.33 2.38
N TYR A 34 -2.38 3.44 3.36
CA TYR A 34 -1.53 3.55 4.55
C TYR A 34 -0.03 3.43 4.21
N LEU A 35 0.36 2.47 3.38
CA LEU A 35 1.76 2.24 3.04
C LEU A 35 2.35 3.39 2.22
N HIS A 36 1.55 3.99 1.33
CA HIS A 36 1.98 5.14 0.56
C HIS A 36 1.97 6.43 1.42
N ASP A 37 0.84 6.76 2.05
CA ASP A 37 0.65 8.06 2.69
C ASP A 37 1.37 8.13 4.05
N VAL A 38 1.42 7.04 4.82
CA VAL A 38 2.01 7.01 6.17
C VAL A 38 3.42 6.42 6.15
N LYS A 39 3.63 5.28 5.50
CA LYS A 39 4.97 4.65 5.44
C LYS A 39 5.87 5.20 4.32
N LYS A 40 5.35 6.08 3.45
CA LYS A 40 6.10 6.76 2.39
C LYS A 40 6.79 5.79 1.41
N LEU A 41 6.21 4.62 1.24
CA LEU A 41 6.66 3.65 0.23
C LEU A 41 6.17 4.09 -1.15
N SER A 42 7.03 3.92 -2.14
CA SER A 42 6.63 4.07 -3.54
C SER A 42 5.67 2.96 -3.96
N PHE A 43 4.88 3.18 -5.01
CA PHE A 43 4.00 2.14 -5.55
C PHE A 43 4.79 0.90 -5.97
N HIS A 44 6.02 1.07 -6.45
CA HIS A 44 6.89 -0.04 -6.80
C HIS A 44 7.30 -0.89 -5.60
N GLU A 45 7.68 -0.25 -4.49
CA GLU A 45 8.01 -0.97 -3.26
C GLU A 45 6.79 -1.71 -2.69
N ILE A 46 5.61 -1.10 -2.75
CA ILE A 46 4.36 -1.72 -2.32
C ILE A 46 3.98 -2.89 -3.23
N ALA A 47 4.20 -2.77 -4.53
CA ALA A 47 3.94 -3.82 -5.51
C ALA A 47 4.82 -5.04 -5.26
N LEU A 48 6.10 -4.83 -4.97
CA LEU A 48 7.03 -5.89 -4.59
C LEU A 48 6.63 -6.54 -3.25
N LEU A 49 6.22 -5.75 -2.25
CA LEU A 49 5.78 -6.26 -0.95
C LEU A 49 4.56 -7.18 -1.07
N PHE A 50 3.60 -6.84 -1.94
CA PHE A 50 2.40 -7.65 -2.16
C PHE A 50 2.55 -8.70 -3.26
N ASN A 51 3.70 -8.76 -3.94
CA ASN A 51 3.91 -9.57 -5.14
C ASN A 51 2.81 -9.33 -6.20
N ARG A 52 2.56 -8.05 -6.51
CA ARG A 52 1.55 -7.58 -7.48
C ARG A 52 2.21 -6.65 -8.50
N ASP A 53 1.50 -6.40 -9.59
CA ASP A 53 1.89 -5.39 -10.58
C ASP A 53 1.67 -3.96 -10.04
N ASP A 54 2.56 -3.04 -10.41
CA ASP A 54 2.52 -1.62 -10.03
C ASP A 54 1.17 -0.97 -10.35
N ARG A 55 0.56 -1.33 -11.49
CA ARG A 55 -0.74 -0.79 -11.94
C ARG A 55 -1.87 -1.22 -11.01
N THR A 56 -1.76 -2.41 -10.40
CA THR A 56 -2.74 -2.90 -9.44
C THR A 56 -2.71 -2.06 -8.17
N ILE A 57 -1.50 -1.79 -7.66
CA ILE A 57 -1.30 -0.95 -6.48
C ILE A 57 -1.78 0.47 -6.73
N TRP A 58 -1.39 1.06 -7.87
CA TRP A 58 -1.85 2.40 -8.25
C TRP A 58 -3.37 2.48 -8.38
N THR A 59 -4.00 1.48 -9.00
CA THR A 59 -5.46 1.42 -9.14
C THR A 59 -6.16 1.35 -7.78
N ALA A 60 -5.66 0.51 -6.86
CA ALA A 60 -6.20 0.42 -5.50
C ALA A 60 -6.05 1.74 -4.75
N TYR A 61 -4.88 2.37 -4.81
CA TYR A 61 -4.65 3.68 -4.20
C TYR A 61 -5.59 4.75 -4.78
N ASN A 62 -5.71 4.84 -6.11
CA ASN A 62 -6.58 5.81 -6.76
C ASN A 62 -8.07 5.61 -6.39
N ARG A 63 -8.54 4.36 -6.29
CA ARG A 63 -9.88 4.05 -5.79
C ARG A 63 -10.06 4.48 -4.34
N ALA A 64 -9.05 4.27 -3.49
CA ALA A 64 -9.07 4.73 -2.11
C ALA A 64 -9.27 6.25 -2.03
N LYS A 65 -8.46 7.03 -2.76
CA LYS A 65 -8.54 8.50 -2.78
C LYS A 65 -9.92 8.99 -3.27
N LYS A 66 -10.44 8.40 -4.35
CA LYS A 66 -11.79 8.70 -4.84
C LYS A 66 -12.87 8.46 -3.78
N LYS A 67 -12.81 7.35 -3.05
CA LYS A 67 -13.75 7.04 -1.95
C LYS A 67 -13.59 7.97 -0.75
N ARG A 68 -12.39 8.49 -0.52
CA ARG A 68 -12.08 9.51 0.50
C ARG A 68 -12.52 10.93 0.08
N GLY A 69 -12.92 11.14 -1.16
CA GLY A 69 -13.18 12.47 -1.72
C GLY A 69 -11.90 13.31 -1.91
N LYS A 70 -10.74 12.65 -2.09
CA LYS A 70 -9.43 13.27 -2.31
C LYS A 70 -8.96 13.11 -3.75
#